data_AF-A0A8R1EQH2-F1
#
_entry.id   AF-A0A8R1EQH2-F1
#
_cell.length_a   1.000
_cell.length_b   1.000
_cell.length_c   1.000
_cell.angle_alpha   90.00
_cell.angle_beta   90.00
_cell.angle_gamma   90.00
#
_symmetry.space_group_name_H-M   'P 1'
#
loop_
_entity.id
_entity.type
_entity.pdbx_description
1 polymer ?
#
loop_
_entity_poly.entity_id
_entity_poly.type
_entity_poly.pdbx_seq_one_letter_code
_entity_poly.pdbx_strand_id
1 'polypeptide(L)'
;MRHVNRANAELAIETLLVADSLFRAQDIETRRKYVRLVESVREQNGKVHIFSSMHVSGEQLAQLTGCAAILRFPMPDLDDEPMDDEEQAEHN
;
A
#
# COMPACT_ATOMS: atom_id res chain seq x y z
N MET A 1 5.14 2.39 2.99
CA MET A 1 4.42 1.11 3.19
C MET A 1 4.02 0.84 4.66
N ARG A 2 4.72 1.39 5.66
CA ARG A 2 4.49 1.13 7.09
C ARG A 2 3.03 1.34 7.55
N HIS A 3 2.42 2.47 7.23
CA HIS A 3 1.04 2.79 7.65
C HIS A 3 0.01 1.76 7.14
N VAL A 4 0.10 1.35 5.88
CA VAL A 4 -0.83 0.37 5.29
C VAL A 4 -0.69 -1.00 5.95
N ASN A 5 0.54 -1.43 6.26
CA ASN A 5 0.76 -2.70 6.95
C ASN A 5 0.21 -2.67 8.38
N ARG A 6 0.36 -1.56 9.10
CA ARG A 6 -0.19 -1.39 10.46
C ARG A 6 -1.73 -1.38 10.43
N ALA A 7 -2.33 -0.66 9.50
CA ALA A 7 -3.78 -0.70 9.27
C ALA A 7 -4.30 -2.11 8.93
N ASN A 8 -3.53 -2.90 8.17
CA ASN A 8 -3.87 -4.29 7.86
C ASN A 8 -3.74 -5.21 9.09
N ALA A 9 -2.76 -4.99 9.97
CA ALA A 9 -2.58 -5.76 11.20
C ALA A 9 -3.73 -5.56 12.18
N GLU A 10 -4.25 -4.34 12.26
CA GLU A 10 -5.40 -3.95 13.11
C GLU A 10 -6.76 -4.22 12.44
N LEU A 11 -6.78 -4.89 11.28
CA LEU A 11 -8.00 -5.20 10.52
C LEU A 11 -8.84 -3.95 10.17
N ALA A 12 -8.17 -2.80 10.04
CA ALA A 12 -8.82 -1.51 9.86
C ALA A 12 -9.11 -1.18 8.39
N ILE A 13 -8.51 -1.90 7.44
CA ILE A 13 -8.65 -1.59 6.01
C ILE A 13 -10.06 -1.95 5.53
N GLU A 14 -10.80 -0.97 5.00
CA GLU A 14 -12.03 -1.19 4.25
C GLU A 14 -11.72 -1.43 2.77
N THR A 15 -10.91 -0.54 2.18
CA THR A 15 -10.58 -0.56 0.75
C THR A 15 -9.10 -0.29 0.54
N LEU A 16 -8.40 -1.21 -0.12
CA LEU A 16 -7.00 -1.09 -0.53
C LEU A 16 -6.92 -0.62 -1.99
N LEU A 17 -6.09 0.39 -2.25
CA LEU A 17 -5.78 0.92 -3.58
C LEU A 17 -4.33 0.60 -3.91
N VAL A 18 -4.08 -0.08 -5.03
CA VAL A 18 -2.72 -0.48 -5.44
C VAL A 18 -2.51 -0.17 -6.92
N ALA A 19 -1.39 0.47 -7.26
CA ALA A 19 -0.96 0.67 -8.64
C ALA A 19 -0.38 -0.63 -9.21
N ASP A 20 -0.72 -0.97 -10.46
CA ASP A 20 -0.25 -2.21 -11.09
C ASP A 20 1.26 -2.24 -11.36
N SER A 21 1.90 -1.07 -11.39
CA SER A 21 3.36 -0.90 -11.46
C SER A 21 4.08 -1.60 -10.30
N LEU A 22 3.48 -1.64 -9.10
CA LEU A 22 4.05 -2.29 -7.92
C LEU A 22 4.14 -3.82 -8.06
N PHE A 23 3.28 -4.43 -8.88
CA PHE A 23 3.38 -5.85 -9.21
C PHE A 23 4.42 -6.13 -10.29
N ARG A 24 4.83 -5.10 -11.05
CA ARG A 24 5.84 -5.17 -12.11
C ARG A 24 7.24 -4.77 -11.64
N ALA A 25 7.40 -4.38 -10.36
CA ALA A 25 8.68 -4.03 -9.78
C ALA A 25 9.74 -5.12 -10.01
N GLN A 26 10.98 -4.73 -10.30
CA GLN A 26 12.09 -5.66 -10.57
C GLN A 26 12.42 -6.51 -9.34
N ASP A 27 12.25 -5.95 -8.15
CA ASP A 27 12.47 -6.68 -6.90
C ASP A 27 11.34 -7.68 -6.61
N ILE A 28 11.72 -8.96 -6.59
CA ILE A 28 10.84 -10.09 -6.31
C ILE A 28 10.34 -10.04 -4.86
N GLU A 29 11.15 -9.56 -3.92
CA GLU A 29 10.78 -9.51 -2.51
C GLU A 29 9.65 -8.51 -2.28
N THR A 30 9.81 -7.29 -2.81
CA THR A 30 8.78 -6.25 -2.79
C THR A 30 7.48 -6.73 -3.44
N ARG A 31 7.57 -7.40 -4.61
CA ARG A 31 6.38 -7.97 -5.27
C ARG A 31 5.63 -8.96 -4.37
N ARG A 32 6.35 -9.85 -3.69
CA ARG A 32 5.75 -10.82 -2.76
C ARG A 32 5.07 -10.13 -1.57
N LYS A 33 5.64 -9.04 -1.05
CA LYS A 33 5.04 -8.25 0.03
C LYS A 33 3.67 -7.68 -0.38
N TYR A 34 3.58 -7.07 -1.57
CA TYR A 34 2.30 -6.52 -2.06
C TYR A 34 1.26 -7.60 -2.39
N VAL A 35 1.68 -8.74 -2.95
CA VAL A 35 0.77 -9.87 -3.19
C VAL A 35 0.18 -10.38 -1.87
N ARG A 36 1.03 -10.61 -0.85
CA ARG A 36 0.58 -11.04 0.48
C ARG A 36 -0.36 -10.03 1.13
N LEU A 37 -0.09 -8.73 0.98
CA LEU A 37 -0.95 -7.68 1.49
C LEU A 37 -2.34 -7.72 0.83
N VAL A 38 -2.40 -7.86 -0.49
CA VAL A 38 -3.67 -7.98 -1.23
C VAL A 38 -4.45 -9.22 -0.82
N GLU A 39 -3.77 -10.36 -0.65
CA GLU A 39 -4.39 -11.60 -0.16
C GLU A 39 -4.95 -11.42 1.25
N SER A 40 -4.15 -10.87 2.18
CA SER A 40 -4.56 -10.57 3.55
C SER A 40 -5.80 -9.68 3.60
N VAL A 41 -5.84 -8.58 2.83
CA VAL A 41 -7.01 -7.68 2.83
C VAL A 41 -8.25 -8.39 2.30
N ARG A 42 -8.12 -9.27 1.29
CA ARG A 42 -9.25 -10.06 0.79
C ARG A 42 -9.77 -11.05 1.82
N GLU A 43 -8.88 -11.71 2.57
CA GLU A 43 -9.25 -12.62 3.67
C GLU A 43 -10.00 -11.89 4.80
N GLN A 44 -9.67 -10.62 5.02
CA GLN A 44 -10.31 -9.75 6.00
C GLN A 44 -11.62 -9.10 5.49
N ASN A 45 -12.16 -9.57 4.35
CA ASN A 45 -13.33 -9.02 3.65
C ASN A 45 -13.17 -7.54 3.23
N GLY A 46 -11.94 -7.06 3.08
CA GLY A 46 -11.65 -5.74 2.51
C GLY A 46 -11.73 -5.76 0.98
N LYS A 47 -12.07 -4.61 0.39
CA LYS A 47 -12.09 -4.42 -1.07
C LYS A 47 -10.68 -4.10 -1.56
N VAL A 48 -10.32 -4.59 -2.75
CA VAL A 48 -9.04 -4.27 -3.38
C VAL A 48 -9.29 -3.71 -4.77
N HIS A 49 -8.79 -2.51 -5.03
CA HIS A 49 -8.80 -1.87 -6.34
C HIS A 49 -7.38 -1.77 -6.89
N ILE A 50 -7.20 -2.32 -8.08
CA ILE A 50 -5.94 -2.25 -8.83
C ILE A 50 -6.07 -1.17 -9.90
N PHE A 51 -5.20 -0.17 -9.85
CA PHE A 51 -5.18 0.95 -10.79
C PHE A 51 -4.06 0.75 -11.81
N SER A 52 -4.38 0.93 -13.09
CA SER A 52 -3.38 0.94 -14.16
C SER A 52 -2.49 2.18 -14.02
N SER A 53 -1.18 1.98 -13.96
CA SER A 53 -0.20 3.06 -13.95
C SER A 53 -0.17 3.86 -15.25
N MET A 54 -0.85 3.40 -16.31
CA MET A 54 -1.01 4.11 -17.59
C MET A 54 -2.28 4.98 -17.64
N HIS A 55 -3.01 5.08 -16.52
CA HIS A 55 -4.18 5.94 -16.40
C HIS A 55 -3.93 7.01 -15.34
N VAL A 56 -4.54 8.19 -15.50
CA VAL A 56 -4.35 9.34 -14.60
C VAL A 56 -4.56 8.98 -13.12
N SER A 57 -5.51 8.09 -12.82
CA SER A 57 -5.74 7.64 -11.45
C SER A 57 -4.60 6.78 -10.88
N GLY A 58 -3.93 5.97 -11.70
CA GLY A 58 -2.74 5.22 -11.30
C GLY A 58 -1.51 6.11 -11.16
N GLU A 59 -1.37 7.13 -12.02
CA GLU A 59 -0.30 8.14 -11.90
C GLU A 59 -0.42 8.95 -10.61
N GLN A 60 -1.64 9.41 -10.27
CA GLN A 60 -1.91 10.10 -9.00
C GLN A 60 -1.63 9.20 -7.80
N LEU A 61 -2.04 7.93 -7.84
CA LEU A 61 -1.74 6.99 -6.78
C LEU A 61 -0.24 6.72 -6.65
N ALA A 62 0.50 6.68 -7.76
CA ALA A 62 1.95 6.50 -7.77
C ALA A 62 2.68 7.67 -7.09
N GLN A 63 2.17 8.90 -7.22
CA GLN A 63 2.68 10.06 -6.47
C GLN A 63 2.51 9.90 -4.95
N LEU A 64 1.54 9.09 -4.52
CA LEU A 64 1.33 8.66 -3.13
C LEU A 64 1.97 7.29 -2.85
N THR A 65 3.16 7.02 -3.39
CA THR A 65 3.91 5.75 -3.29
C THR A 65 3.30 4.54 -4.01
N GLY A 66 2.12 4.68 -4.63
CA GLY A 66 1.45 3.62 -5.38
C GLY A 66 0.57 2.69 -4.55
N CYS A 67 0.53 2.85 -3.22
CA CYS A 67 -0.26 2.00 -2.33
C CYS A 67 -0.92 2.83 -1.23
N ALA A 68 -2.25 2.79 -1.14
CA ALA A 68 -3.04 3.53 -0.17
C ALA A 68 -4.20 2.69 0.35
N ALA A 69 -4.75 3.04 1.51
CA ALA A 69 -5.89 2.36 2.10
C ALA A 69 -6.90 3.35 2.67
N ILE A 70 -8.18 3.03 2.52
CA ILE A 70 -9.30 3.67 3.21
C ILE A 70 -9.66 2.80 4.39
N LEU A 71 -9.74 3.40 5.58
CA LEU A 71 -9.98 2.71 6.83
C LEU A 71 -11.47 2.74 7.21
N ARG A 72 -11.93 1.66 7.86
CA ARG A 72 -13.31 1.52 8.34
C ARG A 72 -13.56 2.27 9.66
N PHE A 73 -12.50 2.62 10.39
CA PHE A 73 -12.52 3.44 11.61
C PHE A 73 -11.24 4.29 11.68
N PRO A 74 -11.27 5.45 12.38
CA PRO A 74 -10.10 6.31 12.52
C PRO A 74 -9.02 5.63 13.37
N MET A 75 -7.75 5.79 12.98
CA MET A 75 -6.59 5.24 13.70
C MET A 75 -5.56 6.36 13.95
N PRO A 76 -5.70 7.11 15.06
CA PRO A 76 -4.88 8.31 15.32
C PRO A 76 -3.39 7.99 15.48
N ASP A 77 -3.05 6.80 15.97
CA ASP A 77 -1.65 6.38 16.15
C ASP A 77 -0.87 6.18 14.83
N LEU A 78 -1.52 6.29 13.66
CA LEU A 78 -0.85 6.30 12.35
C LEU A 78 -0.29 7.67 11.97
N ASP A 79 -0.86 8.74 12.51
CA ASP A 79 -0.49 10.12 12.15
C ASP A 79 0.68 10.64 13.02
N ASP A 80 0.95 10.00 14.16
CA ASP A 80 1.95 10.41 15.15
C ASP A 80 3.37 9.88 14.87
N GLU A 81 3.57 9.03 13.85
CA GLU A 81 4.91 8.61 13.43
C GLU A 81 5.49 9.62 12.43
N PRO A 82 6.66 10.24 12.71
CA PRO A 82 7.31 11.08 11.71
C PRO A 82 7.54 10.26 10.43
N MET A 83 7.18 10.84 9.29
CA MET A 83 7.55 10.31 7.98
C MET A 83 9.07 10.43 7.83
N ASP A 84 9.83 9.53 8.45
CA ASP A 84 11.23 9.37 8.15
C ASP A 84 11.30 8.79 6.73
N ASP A 85 11.62 9.67 5.78
CA ASP A 85 11.94 9.39 4.38
C ASP A 85 13.27 8.60 4.26
N GLU A 86 13.46 7.53 5.03
CA GLU A 86 14.64 6.67 4.99
C GLU A 86 14.35 5.32 4.31
N GLU A 87 13.92 5.34 3.05
CA GLU A 87 14.15 4.23 2.12
C GLU A 87 14.57 4.77 0.73
N GLN A 88 15.56 5.67 0.70
CA GLN A 88 16.34 6.03 -0.49
C GLN A 88 17.85 6.07 -0.17
N ALA A 89 18.44 4.95 0.26
CA ALA A 89 19.87 4.71 0.16
C ALA A 89 20.19 3.24 0.38
N GLU A 90 20.31 2.47 -0.70
CA GLU A 90 21.33 1.43 -0.91
C GLU A 90 20.98 0.63 -2.17
N HIS A 91 21.27 1.23 -3.33
CA HIS A 91 21.60 0.48 -4.53
C HIS A 91 22.94 1.01 -5.03
N ASN A 92 24.02 0.33 -4.65
CA ASN A 92 25.33 0.41 -5.30
C ASN A 92 25.80 -0.99 -5.63
#